data_AF-A0A4Q3W9F4-F1
#
_entry.id   AF-A0A4Q3W9F4-F1
#
_cell.length_a   1.000
_cell.length_b   1.000
_cell.length_c   1.000
_cell.angle_alpha   90.00
_cell.angle_beta   90.00
_cell.angle_gamma   90.00
#
_symmetry.space_group_name_H-M   'P 1'
#
loop_
_entity.id
_entity.type
_entity.pdbx_description
1 polymer ?
#
loop_
_entity_poly.entity_id
_entity_poly.type
_entity_poly.pdbx_seq_one_letter_code
_entity_poly.pdbx_strand_id
1 'polypeptide(L)' 'DLPPVYMENSCMYIFKKETLLQKGNRIGDRPFMYEIAEIEAQDIDVELNFKVAEFLFTELYPELAL' A
#
# COMPACT_ATOMS: atom_id res chain seq x y z
N ASP A 1 -7.23 -25.61 -1.69
CA ASP A 1 -6.97 -24.17 -1.78
C ASP A 1 -5.51 -23.84 -1.58
N LEU A 2 -5.05 -22.78 -2.24
CA LEU A 2 -3.70 -22.27 -2.09
C LEU A 2 -3.63 -21.33 -0.88
N PRO A 3 -2.48 -21.28 -0.18
CA PRO A 3 -2.26 -20.27 0.84
C PRO A 3 -2.32 -18.86 0.24
N PRO A 4 -2.73 -17.84 1.01
CA PRO A 4 -2.73 -16.46 0.56
C PRO A 4 -1.31 -16.04 0.15
N VAL A 5 -1.22 -15.32 -0.96
CA VAL A 5 0.01 -14.73 -1.46
C VAL A 5 -0.04 -13.23 -1.17
N TYR A 6 1.03 -12.71 -0.60
CA TYR A 6 1.14 -11.31 -0.22
C TYR A 6 2.05 -10.56 -1.19
N MET A 7 1.72 -9.28 -1.41
CA MET A 7 2.50 -8.36 -2.23
C MET A 7 2.78 -7.06 -1.47
N GLU A 8 3.96 -6.49 -1.71
CA GLU A 8 4.34 -5.17 -1.24
C GLU A 8 3.74 -4.11 -2.18
N ASN A 9 3.01 -3.12 -1.65
CA ASN A 9 2.13 -2.22 -2.41
C ASN A 9 2.48 -0.73 -2.32
N SER A 10 3.68 -0.39 -1.84
CA SER A 10 4.17 0.98 -1.71
C SER A 10 3.36 1.97 -0.86
N CYS A 11 2.33 1.54 -0.13
CA CYS A 11 1.52 2.42 0.70
C CYS A 11 2.30 3.01 1.89
N MET A 12 3.06 2.19 2.62
CA MET A 12 3.76 2.63 3.84
C MET A 12 5.05 1.83 4.09
N TYR A 13 6.10 2.53 4.50
CA TYR A 13 7.34 1.94 5.01
C TYR A 13 7.73 2.54 6.35
N ILE A 14 8.11 1.68 7.28
CA ILE A 14 8.70 2.08 8.56
C ILE A 14 10.02 1.33 8.72
N PHE A 15 11.11 2.08 8.79
CA PHE A 15 12.45 1.52 8.94
C PHE A 15 13.31 2.38 9.86
N LYS A 16 14.34 1.76 10.45
CA LYS A 16 15.42 2.51 11.11
C LYS A 16 16.27 3.20 10.04
N LYS A 17 16.69 4.43 10.32
CA LYS A 17 17.54 5.23 9.42
C LYS A 17 18.81 4.46 9.01
N GLU A 18 19.45 3.80 9.98
CA GLU A 18 20.70 3.07 9.79
C GLU A 18 20.52 1.92 8.80
N THR A 19 19.39 1.20 8.89
CA THR A 19 19.07 0.10 7.98
C THR A 19 18.89 0.59 6.54
N LEU A 20 18.16 1.70 6.34
CA LEU A 20 17.99 2.27 4.99
C LEU A 20 19.33 2.69 4.40
N LEU A 21 20.17 3.41 5.17
CA LEU A 21 21.48 3.88 4.71
C LEU A 21 22.42 2.72 4.36
N GLN A 22 22.41 1.65 5.15
CA GLN A 22 23.25 0.48 4.90
C GLN A 22 22.79 -0.35 3.69
N LYS A 23 21.48 -0.51 3.51
CA LYS A 23 20.91 -1.40 2.47
C LYS A 23 20.72 -0.73 1.13
N GLY A 24 20.51 0.59 1.11
CA GLY A 24 20.17 1.33 -0.10
C GLY A 24 18.82 0.92 -0.72
N ASN A 25 17.94 0.27 0.05
CA ASN A 25 16.61 -0.11 -0.39
C ASN A 25 15.63 -0.13 0.79
N ARG A 26 14.33 -0.24 0.47
CA ARG A 26 13.21 -0.17 1.43
C ARG A 26 12.92 -1.49 2.18
N ILE A 27 13.64 -2.57 1.87
CA ILE A 27 13.44 -3.90 2.45
C ILE A 27 14.62 -4.27 3.36
N GLY A 28 14.38 -4.25 4.67
CA GLY A 28 15.39 -4.62 5.67
C GLY A 28 15.68 -6.12 5.75
N ASP A 29 16.59 -6.52 6.64
CA ASP A 29 17.00 -7.93 6.82
C ASP A 29 15.90 -8.84 7.37
N ARG A 30 14.95 -8.27 8.10
CA ARG A 30 13.81 -8.97 8.71
C ARG A 30 12.55 -8.13 8.52
N PRO A 31 12.00 -8.07 7.29
CA PRO A 31 10.82 -7.26 7.03
C PRO A 31 9.61 -7.86 7.74
N PHE A 32 8.74 -7.00 8.24
CA PHE A 32 7.41 -7.36 8.71
C PHE A 32 6.40 -6.79 7.72
N MET A 33 5.62 -7.67 7.08
CA MET A 33 4.54 -7.26 6.19
C MET A 33 3.31 -6.94 7.02
N TYR A 34 2.83 -5.71 6.95
CA TYR A 34 1.55 -5.32 7.53
C TYR A 34 0.47 -5.47 6.45
N GLU A 35 -0.45 -6.42 6.67
CA GLU A 35 -1.55 -6.69 5.74
C GLU A 35 -2.57 -5.55 5.77
N ILE A 36 -2.99 -5.12 4.59
CA ILE A 36 -4.12 -4.19 4.39
C ILE A 36 -5.11 -4.81 3.40
N ALA A 37 -6.32 -4.26 3.34
CA ALA A 37 -7.29 -4.70 2.34
C ALA A 37 -6.79 -4.41 0.93
N GLU A 38 -6.91 -5.38 0.01
CA GLU A 38 -6.49 -5.24 -1.39
C GLU A 38 -7.12 -4.00 -2.07
N ILE A 39 -8.38 -3.72 -1.76
CA ILE A 39 -9.10 -2.56 -2.31
C ILE A 39 -8.52 -1.22 -1.87
N GLU A 40 -7.81 -1.16 -0.74
CA GLU A 40 -7.14 0.04 -0.25
C GLU A 40 -5.69 0.15 -0.76
N ALA A 41 -5.15 -0.92 -1.35
CA ALA A 41 -3.80 -0.99 -1.90
C ALA A 41 -3.70 -0.42 -3.33
N GLN A 42 -4.40 0.68 -3.63
CA GLN A 42 -4.43 1.26 -4.97
C GLN A 42 -3.27 2.25 -5.19
N ASP A 43 -2.44 2.00 -6.21
CA ASP A 43 -1.44 2.96 -6.69
C ASP A 43 -2.08 3.99 -7.65
N ILE A 44 -1.61 5.24 -7.58
CA ILE A 44 -2.06 6.34 -8.43
C ILE A 44 -0.88 6.86 -9.25
N ASP A 45 -0.73 6.34 -10.47
CA ASP A 45 0.34 6.75 -11.40
C ASP A 45 -0.17 7.66 -12.52
N VAL A 46 -1.43 7.46 -12.93
CA VAL A 46 -2.08 8.24 -13.99
C VAL A 46 -3.45 8.76 -13.56
N GLU A 47 -3.96 9.75 -14.29
CA GLU A 47 -5.28 10.37 -14.07
C GLU A 47 -6.42 9.36 -13.94
N LEU A 48 -6.37 8.27 -14.72
CA LEU A 48 -7.38 7.21 -14.62
C LEU A 48 -7.35 6.50 -13.26
N ASN A 49 -6.18 6.27 -12.67
CA ASN A 49 -6.08 5.65 -11.35
C ASN A 49 -6.72 6.54 -10.28
N PHE A 50 -6.56 7.85 -10.39
CA PHE A 50 -7.17 8.79 -9.46
C PHE A 50 -8.70 8.69 -9.48
N LYS A 51 -9.31 8.65 -10.67
CA LYS A 51 -10.76 8.49 -10.83
C LYS A 51 -11.27 7.16 -10.26
N VAL A 52 -10.49 6.10 -10.42
CA VAL A 52 -10.80 4.80 -9.81
C VAL A 52 -10.72 4.88 -8.29
N ALA A 53 -9.66 5.47 -7.73
CA ALA A 53 -9.51 5.65 -6.29
C ALA A 53 -10.64 6.50 -5.69
N GLU A 54 -11.05 7.58 -6.37
CA GLU A 54 -12.18 8.43 -5.96
C GLU A 54 -13.51 7.67 -5.96
N PHE A 55 -13.77 6.87 -6.99
CA PHE A 55 -14.94 6.00 -7.04
C PHE A 55 -14.91 5.00 -5.87
N LEU A 56 -13.79 4.30 -5.67
CA LEU A 56 -13.65 3.33 -4.58
C LEU A 56 -13.84 3.99 -3.21
N PHE A 57 -13.27 5.18 -3.00
CA PHE A 57 -13.45 5.95 -1.76
C PHE A 57 -14.92 6.28 -1.51
N THR A 58 -15.64 6.74 -2.54
CA THR A 58 -17.06 7.09 -2.42
C THR A 58 -17.94 5.88 -2.10
N GLU A 59 -17.64 4.72 -2.68
CA GLU A 59 -18.37 3.48 -2.40
C GLU A 59 -18.05 2.89 -1.02
N LEU A 60 -16.79 2.99 -0.57
CA LEU A 60 -16.34 2.45 0.71
C LEU A 60 -16.68 3.35 1.91
N TYR A 61 -16.65 4.66 1.70
CA TYR A 61 -16.77 5.68 2.74
C TYR A 61 -17.82 6.75 2.36
N PRO A 62 -19.08 6.37 2.10
CA PRO A 62 -20.11 7.28 1.63
C PRO A 62 -20.43 8.42 2.60
N GLU A 63 -20.18 8.24 3.89
CA GLU A 63 -20.33 9.28 4.92
C GLU A 63 -19.21 10.32 4.94
N LEU A 64 -18.06 10.01 4.31
CA LEU A 64 -16.91 10.89 4.17
C LEU A 64 -16.82 11.53 2.79
N ALA A 65 -17.54 10.96 1.80
CA ALA A 65 -17.71 11.55 0.49
C ALA A 65 -18.59 12.81 0.58
N LEU A 66 -18.06 13.95 0.11
CA LEU A 66 -18.75 15.24 0.09
C LEU A 66 -19.90 15.29 -0.92
#